data_AF-A0A968DRH7-F1
#
_entry.id   AF-A0A968DRH7-F1
#
_cell.length_a   1.000
_cell.length_b   1.000
_cell.length_c   1.000
_cell.angle_alpha   90.00
_cell.angle_beta   90.00
_cell.angle_gamma   90.00
#
_symmetry.space_group_name_H-M   'P 1'
#
loop_
_entity.id
_entity.type
_entity.pdbx_description
1 polymer ?
#
loop_
_entity_poly.entity_id
_entity_poly.type
_entity_poly.pdbx_seq_one_letter_code
_entity_poly.pdbx_strand_id
1 'polypeptide(L)'
;AITYIQTPQATQSIVANMKQDVSNQVNYIFSTNDLYRNGLPDWAYHWGSNLPRAATGIFLLNAVKLGETGSHSVQETQQHAQDFLHFFHGQNPLNMVYLTNMASYGGEHSSFQFYHAWYGDTFNAYSLQNFIG
;
A
#
# COMPACT_ATOMS: atom_id res chain seq x y z
N ALA A 1 -10.89 -11.95 -3.32
CA ALA A 1 -11.82 -11.88 -2.17
C ALA A 1 -13.03 -10.99 -2.48
N ILE A 2 -12.84 -9.68 -2.74
CA ILE A 2 -13.96 -8.75 -2.98
C ILE A 2 -14.90 -9.17 -4.12
N THR A 3 -14.36 -9.71 -5.22
CA THR A 3 -15.16 -10.19 -6.35
C THR A 3 -16.17 -11.25 -5.94
N TYR A 4 -15.76 -12.25 -5.15
CA TYR A 4 -16.64 -13.33 -4.70
C TYR A 4 -17.76 -12.82 -3.79
N ILE A 5 -17.43 -11.91 -2.86
CA ILE A 5 -18.40 -11.26 -1.96
C ILE A 5 -19.50 -10.52 -2.75
N GLN A 6 -19.16 -9.99 -3.93
CA GLN A 6 -20.06 -9.21 -4.78
C GLN A 6 -20.75 -10.05 -5.87
N THR A 7 -20.38 -11.33 -6.03
CA THR A 7 -20.94 -12.19 -7.07
C THR A 7 -22.41 -12.52 -6.78
N PRO A 8 -23.33 -12.31 -7.73
CA PRO A 8 -24.71 -12.76 -7.60
C PRO A 8 -24.78 -14.26 -7.32
N GLN A 9 -25.65 -14.66 -6.39
CA GLN A 9 -25.84 -16.07 -5.98
C GLN A 9 -24.60 -16.74 -5.34
N ALA A 10 -23.62 -15.96 -4.88
CA ALA A 10 -22.56 -16.50 -4.02
C ALA A 10 -23.14 -17.13 -2.74
N THR A 11 -22.45 -18.14 -2.21
CA THR A 11 -22.90 -18.87 -1.03
C THR A 11 -22.94 -17.94 0.19
N GLN A 12 -24.14 -17.65 0.70
CA GLN A 12 -24.34 -16.60 1.70
C GLN A 12 -23.56 -16.81 2.99
N SER A 13 -23.41 -18.05 3.45
CA SER A 13 -22.59 -18.36 4.64
C SER A 13 -21.10 -18.06 4.41
N ILE A 14 -20.58 -18.32 3.21
CA ILE A 14 -19.19 -18.00 2.86
C ILE A 14 -19.01 -16.48 2.77
N VAL A 15 -19.96 -15.77 2.16
CA VAL A 15 -19.95 -14.30 2.08
C VAL A 15 -19.95 -13.68 3.47
N ALA A 16 -20.79 -14.16 4.39
CA ALA A 16 -20.85 -13.69 5.77
C ALA A 16 -19.51 -13.89 6.50
N ASN A 17 -18.91 -15.08 6.38
CA ASN A 17 -17.60 -15.38 6.98
C ASN A 17 -16.50 -14.45 6.43
N MET A 18 -16.46 -14.27 5.11
CA MET A 18 -15.46 -13.40 4.48
C MET A 18 -15.61 -11.93 4.89
N LYS A 19 -16.84 -11.43 5.06
CA LYS A 19 -17.10 -10.08 5.56
C LYS A 19 -16.62 -9.92 7.01
N GLN A 20 -16.89 -10.91 7.85
CA GLN A 20 -16.37 -10.93 9.23
C GLN A 20 -14.84 -10.93 9.26
N ASP A 21 -14.19 -11.72 8.42
CA ASP A 21 -12.73 -11.75 8.30
C ASP A 21 -12.17 -10.40 7.83
N VAL A 22 -12.85 -9.71 6.92
CA VAL A 22 -12.47 -8.35 6.51
C VAL A 22 -12.53 -7.39 7.71
N SER A 23 -13.63 -7.39 8.46
CA SER A 23 -13.79 -6.56 9.65
C SER A 23 -12.73 -6.87 10.73
N ASN A 24 -12.42 -8.15 10.94
CA ASN A 24 -11.37 -8.58 11.87
C ASN A 24 -9.98 -8.08 11.42
N GLN A 25 -9.69 -8.16 10.13
CA GLN A 25 -8.43 -7.70 9.57
C GLN A 25 -8.29 -6.18 9.66
N VAL A 26 -9.38 -5.41 9.46
CA VAL A 26 -9.37 -3.96 9.70
C VAL A 26 -8.97 -3.66 11.14
N ASN A 27 -9.62 -4.30 12.13
CA ASN A 27 -9.28 -4.13 13.54
C ASN A 27 -7.81 -4.49 13.84
N TYR A 28 -7.30 -5.57 13.24
CA TYR A 28 -5.90 -5.96 13.37
C TYR A 28 -4.94 -4.90 12.81
N ILE A 29 -5.22 -4.36 11.63
CA ILE A 29 -4.41 -3.29 11.02
C ILE A 29 -4.39 -2.06 11.95
N PHE A 30 -5.54 -1.62 12.45
CA PHE A 30 -5.63 -0.50 13.41
C PHE A 30 -4.93 -0.77 14.75
N SER A 31 -4.79 -2.04 15.15
CA SER A 31 -4.03 -2.42 16.35
C SER A 31 -2.52 -2.35 16.14
N THR A 32 -2.06 -2.30 14.89
CA THR A 32 -0.65 -2.22 14.53
C THR A 32 -0.26 -0.75 14.41
N ASN A 33 0.48 -0.24 15.40
CA ASN A 33 0.84 1.17 15.47
C ASN A 33 2.34 1.38 15.22
N ASP A 34 2.67 2.54 14.65
CA ASP A 34 4.02 3.08 14.58
C ASP A 34 3.98 4.62 14.71
N LEU A 35 5.16 5.25 14.71
CA LEU A 35 5.29 6.72 14.78
C LEU A 35 4.90 7.43 13.48
N TYR A 36 4.60 6.68 12.41
CA TYR A 36 4.32 7.18 11.06
C TYR A 36 2.88 6.95 10.64
N ARG A 37 1.99 6.51 11.55
CA ARG A 37 0.54 6.31 11.35
C ARG A 37 0.18 5.19 10.36
N ASN A 38 1.13 4.35 9.96
CA ASN A 38 0.91 3.28 8.97
C ASN A 38 1.57 1.97 9.42
N GLY A 39 1.30 1.60 10.67
CA GLY A 39 1.93 0.46 11.33
C GLY A 39 1.87 -0.82 10.50
N LEU A 40 3.03 -1.44 10.35
CA LEU A 40 3.19 -2.80 9.85
C LEU A 40 3.98 -3.60 10.87
N PRO A 41 3.66 -4.89 11.05
CA PRO A 41 4.42 -5.74 11.94
C PRO A 41 5.83 -5.98 11.37
N ASP A 42 6.81 -6.17 12.25
CA ASP A 42 8.23 -6.29 11.90
C ASP A 42 8.52 -7.37 10.84
N TRP A 43 7.80 -8.48 10.89
CA TRP A 43 7.96 -9.57 9.92
C TRP A 43 7.59 -9.18 8.48
N ALA A 44 6.82 -8.10 8.28
CA ALA A 44 6.46 -7.60 6.95
C ALA A 44 7.58 -6.80 6.27
N TYR A 45 8.66 -6.48 6.99
CA TYR A 45 9.83 -5.77 6.46
C TYR A 45 10.84 -6.74 5.81
N HIS A 46 10.38 -7.50 4.82
CA HIS A 46 11.23 -8.36 4.00
C HIS A 46 11.53 -7.71 2.63
N TRP A 47 12.29 -8.41 1.77
CA TRP A 47 12.51 -7.96 0.40
C TRP A 47 11.16 -7.70 -0.29
N GLY A 48 10.97 -6.47 -0.76
CA GLY A 48 9.75 -6.06 -1.45
C GLY A 48 8.62 -5.65 -0.51
N SER A 49 8.93 -5.34 0.75
CA SER A 49 7.99 -4.90 1.80
C SER A 49 7.07 -3.73 1.42
N ASN A 50 7.46 -2.91 0.43
CA ASN A 50 6.59 -1.89 -0.14
C ASN A 50 5.30 -2.47 -0.76
N LEU A 51 5.32 -3.69 -1.29
CA LEU A 51 4.14 -4.36 -1.85
C LEU A 51 3.09 -4.69 -0.77
N PRO A 52 3.39 -5.45 0.31
CA PRO A 52 2.41 -5.71 1.34
C PRO A 52 1.94 -4.42 2.03
N ARG A 53 2.81 -3.41 2.18
CA ARG A 53 2.40 -2.10 2.70
C ARG A 53 1.35 -1.41 1.82
N ALA A 54 1.56 -1.35 0.51
CA ALA A 54 0.59 -0.77 -0.42
C ALA A 54 -0.70 -1.60 -0.44
N ALA A 55 -0.59 -2.92 -0.39
CA ALA A 55 -1.73 -3.83 -0.33
C ALA A 55 -2.59 -3.59 0.93
N THR A 56 -2.00 -3.26 2.08
CA THR A 56 -2.75 -2.90 3.30
C THR A 56 -3.62 -1.66 3.08
N GLY A 57 -3.08 -0.59 2.49
CA GLY A 57 -3.87 0.61 2.16
C GLY A 57 -5.01 0.30 1.19
N ILE A 58 -4.74 -0.49 0.14
CA ILE A 58 -5.77 -0.94 -0.82
C ILE A 58 -6.83 -1.82 -0.14
N PHE A 59 -6.41 -2.68 0.80
CA PHE A 59 -7.32 -3.52 1.56
C PHE A 59 -8.31 -2.68 2.37
N LEU A 60 -7.84 -1.63 3.06
CA LEU A 60 -8.71 -0.72 3.81
C LEU A 60 -9.72 -0.01 2.90
N LEU A 61 -9.33 0.40 1.69
CA LEU A 61 -10.27 0.95 0.70
C LEU A 61 -11.32 -0.07 0.23
N ASN A 62 -10.92 -1.33 0.07
CA ASN A 62 -11.85 -2.41 -0.26
C ASN A 62 -12.81 -2.71 0.89
N ALA A 63 -12.34 -2.68 2.14
CA ALA A 63 -13.16 -2.82 3.34
C ALA A 63 -14.22 -1.72 3.42
N VAL A 64 -13.82 -0.47 3.18
CA VAL A 64 -14.74 0.68 3.05
C VAL A 64 -15.78 0.45 1.96
N LYS A 65 -15.37 -0.02 0.77
CA LYS A 65 -16.30 -0.30 -0.33
C LYS A 65 -17.33 -1.38 0.02
N LEU A 66 -16.97 -2.32 0.88
CA LEU A 66 -17.86 -3.38 1.36
C LEU A 66 -18.71 -2.96 2.57
N GLY A 67 -18.39 -1.83 3.21
CA GLY A 67 -18.99 -1.41 4.49
C GLY A 67 -18.52 -2.21 5.70
N GLU A 68 -17.39 -2.93 5.58
CA GLU A 68 -16.88 -3.86 6.59
C GLU A 68 -15.66 -3.25 7.29
N THR A 69 -15.88 -2.22 8.09
CA THR A 69 -14.81 -1.43 8.73
C THR A 69 -14.53 -1.83 10.18
N GLY A 70 -15.00 -3.02 10.59
CA GLY A 70 -14.82 -3.51 11.96
C GLY A 70 -15.41 -2.54 12.99
N SER A 71 -14.62 -2.19 14.00
CA SER A 71 -15.01 -1.27 15.08
C SER A 71 -14.79 0.21 14.73
N HIS A 72 -14.35 0.51 13.50
CA HIS A 72 -14.00 1.85 13.06
C HIS A 72 -15.04 2.39 12.08
N SER A 73 -15.13 3.72 11.98
CA SER A 73 -15.95 4.37 10.97
C SER A 73 -15.36 4.23 9.57
N VAL A 74 -16.20 4.45 8.55
CA VAL A 74 -15.77 4.54 7.15
C VAL A 74 -14.71 5.62 6.97
N GLN A 75 -14.89 6.78 7.62
CA GLN A 75 -14.00 7.92 7.52
C GLN A 75 -12.63 7.61 8.15
N GLU A 76 -12.60 7.02 9.34
CA GLU A 76 -11.33 6.59 9.97
C GLU A 76 -10.60 5.57 9.11
N THR A 77 -11.32 4.60 8.55
CA THR A 77 -10.72 3.56 7.69
C THR A 77 -10.16 4.14 6.40
N GLN A 78 -10.85 5.11 5.78
CA GLN A 78 -10.34 5.85 4.62
C GLN A 78 -9.10 6.68 4.96
N GLN A 79 -9.11 7.35 6.11
CA GLN A 79 -7.96 8.13 6.56
C GLN A 79 -6.75 7.24 6.79
N HIS A 80 -6.93 6.09 7.43
CA HIS A 80 -5.85 5.15 7.68
C HIS A 80 -5.28 4.57 6.37
N ALA A 81 -6.14 4.31 5.37
CA ALA A 81 -5.69 3.95 4.03
C ALA A 81 -4.79 5.04 3.40
N GLN A 82 -5.08 6.32 3.64
CA GLN A 82 -4.24 7.43 3.19
C GLN A 82 -2.92 7.51 3.96
N ASP A 83 -2.89 7.19 5.25
CA ASP A 83 -1.63 7.13 6.00
C ASP A 83 -0.66 6.09 5.41
N PHE A 84 -1.17 4.96 4.93
CA PHE A 84 -0.37 3.99 4.16
C PHE A 84 0.14 4.58 2.83
N LEU A 85 -0.64 5.43 2.14
CA LEU A 85 -0.20 6.13 0.94
C LEU A 85 0.88 7.18 1.25
N HIS A 86 0.76 7.90 2.37
CA HIS A 86 1.73 8.92 2.79
C HIS A 86 3.11 8.33 3.06
N PHE A 87 3.20 7.05 3.47
CA PHE A 87 4.48 6.34 3.58
C PHE A 87 5.30 6.41 2.29
N PHE A 88 4.65 6.21 1.13
CA PHE A 88 5.31 6.26 -0.18
C PHE A 88 5.70 7.68 -0.61
N HIS A 89 5.11 8.69 0.04
CA HIS A 89 5.38 10.11 -0.18
C HIS A 89 6.32 10.72 0.87
N GLY A 90 7.04 9.89 1.64
CA GLY A 90 8.08 10.37 2.56
C GLY A 90 7.69 10.38 4.03
N GLN A 91 6.46 10.02 4.40
CA GLN A 91 6.08 9.85 5.81
C GLN A 91 6.57 8.50 6.34
N ASN A 92 7.89 8.35 6.42
CA ASN A 92 8.58 7.14 6.85
C ASN A 92 9.91 7.49 7.54
N PRO A 93 10.56 6.54 8.23
CA PRO A 93 11.81 6.79 8.96
C PRO A 93 12.98 7.33 8.15
N LEU A 94 12.96 7.15 6.83
CA LEU A 94 14.02 7.61 5.93
C LEU A 94 13.72 8.97 5.29
N ASN A 95 12.53 9.53 5.56
CA ASN A 95 12.02 10.71 4.88
C ASN A 95 12.13 10.58 3.34
N MET A 96 11.93 9.38 2.79
CA MET A 96 12.19 9.06 1.40
C MET A 96 10.90 8.87 0.61
N VAL A 97 10.78 9.50 -0.55
CA VAL A 97 9.68 9.24 -1.49
C VAL A 97 10.03 7.99 -2.29
N TYR A 98 9.27 6.92 -2.12
CA TYR A 98 9.48 5.62 -2.76
C TYR A 98 8.94 5.56 -4.21
N LEU A 99 8.69 6.72 -4.82
CA LEU A 99 8.27 6.90 -6.21
C LEU A 99 9.40 7.60 -6.98
N THR A 100 9.62 7.19 -8.22
CA THR A 100 10.65 7.78 -9.09
C THR A 100 10.11 9.03 -9.80
N ASN A 101 11.02 9.94 -10.20
CA ASN A 101 10.69 11.14 -10.98
C ASN A 101 9.64 12.08 -10.34
N MET A 102 9.69 12.27 -9.02
CA MET A 102 8.72 13.10 -8.29
C MET A 102 9.17 14.55 -8.06
N ALA A 103 10.40 14.92 -8.47
CA ALA A 103 10.96 16.24 -8.20
C ALA A 103 10.08 17.39 -8.76
N SER A 104 9.56 17.26 -9.98
CA SER A 104 8.65 18.25 -10.58
C SER A 104 7.30 18.37 -9.89
N TYR A 105 6.94 17.41 -9.04
CA TYR A 105 5.71 17.38 -8.25
C TYR A 105 5.95 17.71 -6.77
N GLY A 106 7.15 18.21 -6.42
CA GLY A 106 7.51 18.58 -5.05
C GLY A 106 8.07 17.44 -4.19
N GLY A 107 8.42 16.29 -4.79
CA GLY A 107 9.09 15.20 -4.09
C GLY A 107 10.59 15.44 -3.92
N GLU A 108 10.97 16.14 -2.85
CA GLU A 108 12.37 16.60 -2.61
C GLU A 108 13.37 15.46 -2.31
N HIS A 109 12.89 14.27 -1.91
CA HIS A 109 13.72 13.10 -1.61
C HIS A 109 13.24 11.84 -2.35
N SER A 110 13.01 11.98 -3.66
CA SER A 110 12.54 10.89 -4.53
C SER A 110 13.61 9.84 -4.84
N SER A 111 13.18 8.62 -5.18
CA SER A 111 14.09 7.58 -5.65
C SER A 111 14.61 7.95 -7.05
N PHE A 112 15.90 8.29 -7.13
CA PHE A 112 16.56 8.65 -8.41
C PHE A 112 17.34 7.48 -9.04
N GLN A 113 17.54 6.39 -8.29
CA GLN A 113 18.20 5.18 -8.74
C GLN A 113 17.41 3.96 -8.28
N PHE A 114 17.19 3.02 -9.20
CA PHE A 114 16.51 1.77 -8.94
C PHE A 114 17.12 0.67 -9.81
N TYR A 115 17.10 -0.57 -9.33
CA TYR A 115 17.61 -1.69 -10.09
C TYR A 115 16.63 -2.06 -11.20
N HIS A 116 17.01 -1.82 -12.46
CA HIS A 116 16.23 -2.22 -13.61
C HIS A 116 17.12 -2.43 -14.84
N ALA A 117 16.84 -3.44 -15.66
CA ALA A 117 17.67 -3.77 -16.83
C ALA A 117 17.71 -2.63 -17.88
N TRP A 118 16.64 -1.83 -17.97
CA TRP A 118 16.59 -0.67 -18.86
C TRP A 118 17.25 0.59 -18.28
N TYR A 119 17.32 0.72 -16.95
CA TYR A 119 17.82 1.89 -16.24
C TYR A 119 18.89 1.44 -15.24
N GLY A 120 20.14 1.41 -15.68
CA GLY A 120 21.25 0.92 -14.87
C GLY A 120 22.54 1.68 -15.13
N ASP A 121 23.42 1.66 -14.13
CA ASP A 121 24.79 2.14 -14.25
C ASP A 121 25.70 0.96 -14.65
N THR A 122 25.45 0.41 -15.83
CA THR A 122 26.27 -0.67 -16.42
C THR A 122 26.53 -0.36 -17.88
N PHE A 123 27.66 -0.81 -18.42
CA PHE A 123 28.05 -0.60 -19.82
C PHE A 123 27.03 -1.15 -20.85
N ASN A 124 26.08 -2.00 -20.42
CA ASN A 124 25.03 -2.58 -21.25
C ASN A 124 23.65 -1.97 -20.97
N ALA A 125 23.55 -0.90 -20.18
CA ALA A 125 22.27 -0.29 -19.86
C ALA A 125 21.70 0.44 -21.09
N TYR A 126 20.47 0.07 -21.46
CA TYR A 126 19.77 0.65 -22.61
C TYR A 126 19.54 2.17 -22.47
N SER A 127 19.50 2.69 -21.24
CA SER A 127 19.38 4.12 -20.93
C SER A 127 20.59 4.97 -21.37
N LEU A 128 21.80 4.39 -21.47
CA LEU A 128 22.98 5.12 -21.95
C LEU A 128 22.99 5.28 -23.48
N GLN A 129 22.36 4.35 -24.21
CA GLN A 129 22.28 4.38 -25.67
C GLN A 129 21.05 5.15 -26.18
N ASN A 130 19.98 5.20 -25.40
CA ASN A 130 18.72 5.86 -25.75
C ASN A 130 18.46 7.03 -24.80
N PHE A 131 19.43 7.93 -24.62
CA PHE A 131 19.28 9.10 -23.76
C PHE A 131 18.09 9.94 -24.23
N ILE A 132 16.92 9.75 -23.60
CA ILE A 132 15.77 10.63 -23.71
C ILE A 132 15.88 11.58 -22.51
N GLY A 133 16.76 12.57 -22.68
CA GLY A 133 17.03 13.64 -21.73
C GLY A 133 17.55 14.85 -22.48
#